data_AF-A0A434NCR0-F1
#
_entry.id   AF-A0A434NCR0-F1
#
_cell.length_a   1.000
_cell.length_b   1.000
_cell.length_c   1.000
_cell.angle_alpha   90.00
_cell.angle_beta   90.00
_cell.angle_gamma   90.00
#
_symmetry.space_group_name_H-M   'P 1'
#
loop_
_entity.id
_entity.type
_entity.pdbx_description
1 polymer ?
#
loop_
_entity_poly.entity_id
_entity_poly.type
_entity_poly.pdbx_seq_one_letter_code
_entity_poly.pdbx_strand_id
1 'polypeptide(L)'
;MAARPAVSPARTATRFSPEVRKEFRSIRLANCPRTLAALRELRIARANLAAAQQASPFDEAAVKDAMAAVRTATTNVQAKVQDYLLTALKRPSPLPEVDAGGACPPKVSDHRRTAGLQTR
;
A
#
# COMPACT_ATOMS: atom_id res chain seq x y z
N MET A 1 -14.55 -4.35 -34.51
CA MET A 1 -13.47 -4.51 -33.50
C MET A 1 -13.75 -3.52 -32.37
N ALA A 2 -14.41 -3.95 -31.30
CA ALA A 2 -14.81 -3.03 -30.22
C ALA A 2 -13.59 -2.67 -29.36
N ALA A 3 -13.36 -1.38 -29.16
CA ALA A 3 -12.27 -0.86 -28.35
C ALA A 3 -12.39 -1.37 -26.90
N ARG A 4 -11.32 -2.01 -26.40
CA ARG A 4 -11.23 -2.43 -24.99
C ARG A 4 -11.20 -1.15 -24.14
N PRO A 5 -12.10 -0.97 -23.16
CA PRO A 5 -12.06 0.22 -22.32
C PRO A 5 -10.75 0.22 -21.52
N ALA A 6 -9.98 1.30 -21.67
CA ALA A 6 -8.79 1.54 -20.87
C ALA A 6 -9.19 1.58 -19.38
N VAL A 7 -8.66 0.64 -18.59
CA VAL A 7 -8.82 0.65 -17.13
C VAL A 7 -8.03 1.84 -16.61
N SER A 8 -8.72 2.93 -16.31
CA SER A 8 -8.11 4.09 -15.69
C SER A 8 -7.67 3.73 -14.26
N PRO A 9 -6.42 4.00 -13.84
CA PRO A 9 -5.90 3.61 -12.52
C PRO A 9 -6.69 4.24 -11.36
N ALA A 10 -7.41 5.33 -11.61
CA ALA A 10 -8.33 5.95 -10.65
C ALA A 10 -9.59 5.11 -10.39
N ARG A 11 -10.05 4.29 -11.33
CA ARG A 11 -11.21 3.39 -11.13
C ARG A 11 -10.87 2.14 -10.31
N THR A 12 -9.58 1.81 -10.17
CA THR A 12 -9.07 0.79 -9.26
C THR A 12 -8.75 1.32 -7.86
N ALA A 13 -8.93 2.62 -7.62
CA ALA A 13 -8.97 3.19 -6.28
C ALA A 13 -10.36 2.93 -5.67
N THR A 14 -10.57 2.12 -4.64
CA THR A 14 -9.69 1.31 -3.80
C THR A 14 -10.56 0.19 -3.22
N ARG A 15 -10.22 -1.10 -3.44
CA ARG A 15 -10.95 -2.25 -2.86
C ARG A 15 -10.99 -2.26 -1.32
N PHE A 16 -10.22 -1.40 -0.68
CA PHE A 16 -10.07 -1.28 0.77
C PHE A 16 -10.32 0.17 1.19
N SER A 17 -10.95 0.35 2.36
CA SER A 17 -11.22 1.68 2.92
C SER A 17 -9.92 2.47 3.20
N PRO A 18 -9.98 3.80 3.30
CA PRO A 18 -8.82 4.63 3.68
C PRO A 18 -8.15 4.19 5.00
N GLU A 19 -8.95 3.76 5.96
CA GLU A 19 -8.52 3.31 7.29
C GLU A 19 -7.71 2.03 7.18
N VAL A 20 -8.22 1.03 6.45
CA VAL A 20 -7.50 -0.23 6.19
C VAL A 20 -6.18 0.03 5.48
N ARG A 21 -6.14 0.98 4.52
CA ARG A 21 -4.90 1.36 3.83
C ARG A 21 -3.90 2.05 4.76
N LYS A 22 -4.35 2.91 5.66
CA LYS A 22 -3.49 3.55 6.67
C LYS A 22 -2.89 2.50 7.60
N GLU A 23 -3.72 1.60 8.11
CA GLU A 23 -3.28 0.54 9.04
C GLU A 23 -2.32 -0.44 8.36
N PHE A 24 -2.63 -0.87 7.14
CA PHE A 24 -1.75 -1.74 6.36
C PHE A 24 -0.37 -1.11 6.12
N ARG A 25 -0.31 0.20 5.81
CA ARG A 25 0.97 0.92 5.67
C ARG A 25 1.74 0.95 6.99
N SER A 26 1.05 1.22 8.10
CA SER A 26 1.66 1.21 9.45
C SER A 26 2.26 -0.15 9.78
N ILE A 27 1.50 -1.23 9.60
CA ILE A 27 1.94 -2.61 9.86
C ILE A 27 3.14 -2.99 8.98
N ARG A 28 3.12 -2.61 7.69
CA ARG A 28 4.26 -2.84 6.79
C ARG A 28 5.53 -2.11 7.22
N LEU A 29 5.41 -0.87 7.69
CA LEU A 29 6.55 -0.09 8.18
C LEU A 29 7.11 -0.73 9.46
N ALA A 30 6.25 -1.09 10.41
CA ALA A 30 6.65 -1.77 11.64
C ALA A 30 7.34 -3.13 11.38
N ASN A 31 6.95 -3.83 10.31
CA ASN A 31 7.53 -5.10 9.90
C ASN A 31 8.50 -4.97 8.71
N CYS A 32 9.05 -3.78 8.47
CA CYS A 32 9.95 -3.52 7.36
C CYS A 32 11.18 -4.47 7.36
N PRO A 33 11.89 -4.70 8.49
CA PRO A 33 13.03 -5.61 8.51
C PRO A 33 12.69 -7.04 8.08
N ARG A 34 11.54 -7.57 8.55
CA ARG A 34 11.07 -8.92 8.19
C ARG A 34 10.70 -9.03 6.70
N THR A 35 10.11 -7.98 6.16
CA THR A 35 9.73 -7.92 4.74
C THR A 35 10.96 -7.79 3.85
N LEU A 36 11.94 -6.97 4.26
CA LEU A 36 13.21 -6.83 3.54
C LEU A 36 14.02 -8.12 3.57
N ALA A 37 14.03 -8.87 4.69
CA ALA A 37 14.68 -10.18 4.77
C ALA A 37 14.11 -11.15 3.72
N ALA A 38 12.78 -11.32 3.66
CA ALA A 38 12.14 -12.19 2.68
C ALA A 38 12.39 -11.73 1.22
N LEU A 39 12.43 -10.41 0.98
CA LEU A 39 12.79 -9.87 -0.33
C LEU A 39 14.26 -10.05 -0.68
N ARG A 40 15.16 -10.11 0.30
CA ARG A 40 16.58 -10.45 0.08
C ARG A 40 16.72 -11.92 -0.28
N GLU A 41 16.04 -12.83 0.43
CA GLU A 41 15.98 -14.25 0.10
C GLU A 41 15.51 -14.48 -1.33
N LEU A 42 14.41 -13.80 -1.75
CA LEU A 42 13.92 -13.89 -3.11
C LEU A 42 14.92 -13.38 -4.16
N ARG A 43 15.68 -12.32 -3.85
CA ARG A 43 16.73 -11.82 -4.74
C ARG A 43 17.89 -12.81 -4.87
N ILE A 44 18.31 -13.41 -3.76
CA ILE A 44 19.36 -14.43 -3.74
C ILE A 44 18.92 -15.65 -4.56
N ALA A 45 17.70 -16.16 -4.35
CA ALA A 45 17.19 -17.29 -5.12
C ALA A 45 17.15 -17.01 -6.63
N ARG A 46 16.78 -15.79 -7.04
CA ARG A 46 16.80 -15.38 -8.46
C ARG A 46 18.22 -15.26 -9.01
N ALA A 47 19.17 -14.76 -8.22
CA ALA A 47 20.58 -14.72 -8.61
C ALA A 47 21.16 -16.13 -8.79
N ASN A 48 20.84 -17.04 -7.87
CA ASN A 48 21.26 -18.45 -7.96
C ASN A 48 20.65 -19.14 -9.18
N LEU A 49 19.38 -18.86 -9.50
CA LEU A 49 18.76 -19.38 -10.73
C LEU A 49 19.48 -18.87 -11.99
N ALA A 50 19.80 -17.57 -12.05
CA ALA A 50 20.55 -17.00 -13.16
C ALA A 50 21.95 -17.61 -13.30
N ALA A 51 22.64 -17.85 -12.18
CA ALA A 51 23.94 -18.52 -12.17
C ALA A 51 23.85 -19.98 -12.66
N ALA A 52 22.85 -20.73 -12.19
CA ALA A 52 22.63 -22.12 -12.61
C ALA A 52 22.32 -22.22 -14.11
N GLN A 53 21.58 -21.25 -14.67
CA GLN A 53 21.29 -21.19 -16.11
C GLN A 53 22.52 -20.91 -16.98
N GLN A 54 23.53 -20.25 -16.43
CA GLN A 54 24.77 -19.90 -17.13
C GLN A 54 25.90 -20.92 -16.88
N ALA A 55 25.66 -21.93 -16.05
CA ALA A 55 26.65 -22.96 -15.75
C ALA A 55 27.03 -23.76 -17.00
N SER A 56 28.32 -24.05 -17.14
CA SER A 56 28.87 -24.94 -18.16
C SER A 56 29.77 -25.97 -17.47
N PRO A 57 29.44 -27.28 -17.55
CA PRO A 57 28.29 -27.87 -18.24
C PRO A 57 26.94 -27.48 -17.61
N PHE A 58 25.87 -27.59 -18.40
CA PHE A 58 24.51 -27.30 -17.93
C PHE A 58 24.08 -28.30 -16.85
N ASP A 59 23.69 -27.80 -15.69
CA ASP A 59 23.21 -28.60 -14.57
C ASP A 59 21.69 -28.44 -14.40
N GLU A 60 20.94 -29.40 -14.95
CA GLU A 60 19.48 -29.40 -14.88
C GLU A 60 18.96 -29.53 -13.44
N ALA A 61 19.67 -30.27 -12.58
CA ALA A 61 19.27 -30.47 -11.19
C ALA A 61 19.40 -29.15 -10.41
N ALA A 62 20.53 -28.46 -10.54
CA ALA A 62 20.74 -27.15 -9.91
C ALA A 62 19.71 -26.11 -10.38
N VAL A 63 19.34 -26.11 -11.66
CA VAL A 63 18.30 -25.22 -12.18
C VAL A 63 16.93 -25.53 -11.55
N LYS A 64 16.54 -26.81 -11.45
CA LYS A 64 15.26 -27.21 -10.82
C LYS A 64 15.21 -26.81 -9.34
N ASP A 65 16.31 -27.00 -8.62
CA ASP A 65 16.42 -26.63 -7.21
C ASP A 65 16.33 -25.11 -7.04
N ALA A 66 17.03 -24.34 -7.89
CA ALA A 66 16.94 -22.89 -7.86
C ALA A 66 15.52 -22.39 -8.21
N MET A 67 14.82 -23.03 -9.15
CA MET A 67 13.41 -22.73 -9.43
C MET A 67 12.51 -23.02 -8.23
N ALA A 68 12.71 -24.15 -7.54
CA ALA A 68 11.98 -24.47 -6.32
C ALA A 68 12.23 -23.42 -5.22
N ALA A 69 13.48 -23.00 -5.02
CA ALA A 69 13.84 -21.94 -4.07
C ALA A 69 13.14 -20.61 -4.38
N VAL A 70 13.05 -20.21 -5.67
CA VAL A 70 12.33 -19.00 -6.08
C VAL A 70 10.83 -19.10 -5.76
N ARG A 71 10.21 -20.27 -5.98
CA ARG A 71 8.79 -20.50 -5.64
C ARG A 71 8.56 -20.39 -4.13
N THR A 72 9.41 -21.01 -3.33
CA THR A 72 9.35 -20.94 -1.86
C THR A 72 9.50 -19.51 -1.36
N ALA A 73 10.52 -18.78 -1.83
CA ALA A 73 10.75 -17.40 -1.41
C ALA A 73 9.59 -16.47 -1.84
N THR A 74 9.01 -16.69 -3.02
CA THR A 74 7.84 -15.93 -3.48
C THR A 74 6.63 -16.18 -2.57
N THR A 75 6.38 -17.44 -2.23
CA THR A 75 5.30 -17.83 -1.31
C THR A 75 5.48 -17.18 0.06
N ASN A 76 6.71 -17.15 0.59
CA ASN A 76 7.02 -16.50 1.86
C ASN A 76 6.73 -14.99 1.83
N VAL A 77 7.15 -14.28 0.76
CA VAL A 77 6.85 -12.86 0.58
C VAL A 77 5.34 -12.61 0.50
N GLN A 78 4.62 -13.44 -0.26
CA GLN A 78 3.17 -13.32 -0.41
C GLN A 78 2.42 -13.58 0.90
N ALA A 79 2.82 -14.60 1.67
CA ALA A 79 2.24 -14.92 2.96
C ALA A 79 2.34 -13.75 3.93
N LYS A 80 3.54 -13.17 4.09
CA LYS A 80 3.76 -12.01 4.98
C LYS A 80 2.87 -10.82 4.62
N VAL A 81 2.77 -10.49 3.33
CA VAL A 81 1.95 -9.36 2.88
C VAL A 81 0.46 -9.62 3.15
N GLN A 82 0.00 -10.85 2.94
CA GLN A 82 -1.37 -11.25 3.24
C GLN A 82 -1.67 -11.23 4.74
N ASP A 83 -0.73 -11.66 5.59
CA ASP A 83 -0.86 -11.58 7.05
C ASP A 83 -0.99 -10.13 7.53
N TYR A 84 -0.20 -9.21 6.96
CA TYR A 84 -0.32 -7.79 7.27
C TYR A 84 -1.67 -7.22 6.85
N LEU A 85 -2.17 -7.62 5.68
CA LEU A 85 -3.48 -7.20 5.19
C LEU A 85 -4.59 -7.75 6.08
N LEU A 86 -4.53 -9.03 6.44
CA LEU A 86 -5.49 -9.67 7.36
C LEU A 86 -5.50 -8.97 8.72
N THR A 87 -4.33 -8.59 9.22
CA THR A 87 -4.20 -7.83 10.48
C THR A 87 -4.85 -6.45 10.36
N ALA A 88 -4.65 -5.75 9.24
CA ALA A 88 -5.29 -4.46 8.98
C ALA A 88 -6.81 -4.57 8.87
N LEU A 89 -7.33 -5.63 8.25
CA LEU A 89 -8.76 -5.88 8.11
C LEU A 89 -9.44 -6.20 9.46
N LYS A 90 -8.75 -6.86 10.38
CA LYS A 90 -9.25 -7.19 11.72
C LYS A 90 -9.33 -5.99 12.68
N ARG A 91 -8.70 -4.87 12.35
CA ARG A 91 -8.71 -3.64 13.15
C ARG A 91 -9.65 -2.62 12.52
N PRO A 92 -10.97 -2.68 12.79
CA PRO A 92 -11.83 -1.56 12.43
C PRO A 92 -11.36 -0.35 13.22
N SER A 93 -10.84 0.67 12.54
CA SER A 93 -10.74 2.00 13.12
C SER A 93 -12.12 2.38 13.67
N PRO A 94 -12.25 2.94 14.88
CA PRO A 94 -13.44 3.71 15.17
C PRO A 94 -13.48 4.84 14.12
N LEU A 95 -14.57 4.92 13.36
CA LEU A 95 -14.83 6.08 12.52
C LEU A 95 -14.91 7.28 13.48
N PRO A 96 -14.26 8.44 13.21
CA PRO A 96 -14.86 9.67 13.68
C PRO A 96 -16.21 9.77 12.95
N GLU A 97 -17.31 9.90 13.72
CA GLU A 97 -18.58 10.34 13.17
C GLU A 97 -18.30 11.53 12.25
N VAL A 98 -18.59 11.32 10.96
CA VAL A 98 -18.80 12.42 10.04
C VAL A 98 -20.04 13.13 10.58
N ASP A 99 -19.82 14.27 11.24
CA ASP A 99 -20.85 15.23 11.60
C ASP A 99 -21.44 15.79 10.30
N ALA A 100 -22.39 15.04 9.76
CA ALA A 100 -23.26 15.45 8.67
C ALA A 100 -24.45 16.19 9.30
N GLY A 101 -24.25 17.45 9.68
CA GLY A 101 -25.36 18.25 10.20
C GLY A 101 -24.98 19.62 10.74
N GLY A 102 -24.77 20.63 9.88
CA GLY A 102 -24.68 21.99 10.39
C GLY A 102 -24.34 23.08 9.38
N ALA A 103 -25.34 23.47 8.60
CA ALA A 103 -25.56 24.83 8.10
C ALA A 103 -24.36 25.68 7.65
N CYS A 104 -24.30 25.90 6.34
CA CYS A 104 -23.78 27.15 5.78
C CYS A 104 -24.68 28.32 6.24
N PRO A 105 -24.13 29.46 6.67
CA PRO A 105 -24.75 30.73 6.34
C PRO A 105 -23.80 31.63 5.52
N PRO A 106 -24.29 32.26 4.44
CA PRO A 106 -23.57 33.31 3.74
C PRO A 106 -23.98 34.69 4.31
N LYS A 107 -23.02 35.60 4.56
CA LYS A 107 -23.25 37.07 4.59
C LYS A 107 -21.93 37.78 4.23
N VAL A 108 -21.78 38.28 2.99
CA VAL A 108 -22.05 39.66 2.54
C VAL A 108 -21.01 40.68 3.03
N SER A 109 -20.22 41.17 2.07
CA SER A 109 -19.42 42.40 2.16
C SER A 109 -20.31 43.64 2.00
N ASP A 110 -20.17 44.63 2.88
CA ASP A 110 -20.37 46.08 2.63
C ASP A 110 -19.95 46.83 3.91
N HIS A 111 -18.85 47.60 3.95
CA HIS A 111 -18.68 49.03 3.60
C HIS A 111 -19.41 50.05 4.51
N ARG A 112 -18.59 50.90 5.20
CA ARG A 112 -18.90 52.16 5.91
C ARG A 112 -19.76 52.01 7.20
N ARG A 113 -19.56 52.72 8.32
CA ARG A 113 -19.21 54.14 8.50
C ARG A 113 -18.96 54.49 10.00
N THR A 114 -18.02 55.41 10.24
CA THR A 114 -18.00 56.51 11.25
C THR A 114 -18.08 56.29 12.78
N ALA A 115 -17.02 56.82 13.40
CA ALA A 115 -17.00 57.84 14.47
C ALA A 115 -17.23 57.42 15.94
N GLY A 116 -16.28 57.86 16.79
CA GLY A 116 -16.59 58.30 18.15
C GLY A 116 -15.65 57.83 19.26
N LEU A 117 -14.61 58.63 19.52
CA LEU A 117 -14.27 59.21 20.83
C LEU A 117 -14.14 58.31 22.10
N GLN A 118 -12.93 58.35 22.71
CA GLN A 118 -12.60 58.65 24.12
C GLN A 118 -11.51 57.71 24.70
N THR A 119 -10.30 58.21 24.92
CA THR A 119 -9.76 58.82 26.16
C THR A 119 -9.15 57.80 27.12
N ARG A 120 -7.81 57.72 27.17
CA ARG A 120 -7.01 58.00 28.37
C ARG A 120 -5.53 58.12 28.03
#